data_AF-B0L905-F1
#
_entry.id   AF-B0L905-F1
#
_cell.length_a   1.000
_cell.length_b   1.000
_cell.length_c   1.000
_cell.angle_alpha   90.00
_cell.angle_beta   90.00
_cell.angle_gamma   90.00
#
_symmetry.space_group_name_H-M   'P 1'
#
loop_
_entity.id
_entity.type
_entity.pdbx_description
1 polymer ?
#
loop_
_entity_poly.entity_id
_entity_poly.type
_entity_poly.pdbx_seq_one_letter_code
_entity_poly.pdbx_strand_id
1 'polypeptide(L)'
;LEWIGDQCANIAKRVKELNKEPALKPYIDLPRMAQAASNMVKEALDAFVRGDDALAIKVCGDDQVVDDLNEQIQRELLTFMMGDPSTITRAIKINHVSKCLERIADHATNVAEMVIFMVKGKDIRH
;
A
#
# COMPACT_ATOMS: atom_id res chain seq x y z
N LEU A 1 -2.43 1.71 -14.22
CA LEU A 1 -1.05 2.27 -14.11
C LEU A 1 -1.04 3.76 -13.78
N GLU A 2 -1.81 4.63 -14.46
CA GLU A 2 -1.93 6.05 -14.09
C GLU A 2 -2.28 6.25 -12.60
N TRP A 3 -3.23 5.47 -12.08
CA TRP A 3 -3.68 5.58 -10.69
C TRP A 3 -2.59 5.28 -9.64
N ILE A 4 -1.68 4.33 -9.92
CA ILE A 4 -0.52 4.06 -9.06
C ILE A 4 0.44 5.27 -9.09
N GLY A 5 0.62 5.87 -10.27
CA GLY A 5 1.38 7.10 -10.45
C GLY A 5 0.83 8.26 -9.62
N ASP A 6 -0.49 8.42 -9.57
CA ASP A 6 -1.14 9.44 -8.74
C ASP A 6 -0.90 9.21 -7.24
N GLN A 7 -0.96 7.95 -6.77
CA GLN A 7 -0.62 7.64 -5.37
C GLN A 7 0.85 7.95 -5.07
N CYS A 8 1.78 7.63 -5.97
CA CYS A 8 3.19 7.99 -5.84
C CYS A 8 3.40 9.51 -5.77
N ALA A 9 2.68 10.28 -6.59
CA ALA A 9 2.74 11.74 -6.56
C ALA A 9 2.21 12.31 -5.22
N ASN A 10 1.12 11.73 -4.70
CA ASN A 10 0.57 12.10 -3.40
C ASN A 10 1.54 11.80 -2.24
N ILE A 11 2.20 10.63 -2.28
CA ILE A 11 3.26 10.27 -1.32
C ILE A 11 4.38 11.31 -1.37
N ALA A 12 4.90 11.60 -2.57
CA ALA A 12 5.99 12.56 -2.75
C ALA A 12 5.64 13.96 -2.21
N LYS A 13 4.39 14.41 -2.40
CA LYS A 13 3.90 15.66 -1.83
C LYS A 13 3.95 15.65 -0.29
N ARG A 14 3.45 14.58 0.35
CA ARG A 14 3.46 14.47 1.81
C ARG A 14 4.85 14.33 2.40
N VAL A 15 5.74 13.59 1.74
CA VAL A 15 7.14 13.47 2.16
C VAL A 15 7.83 14.84 2.15
N LYS A 16 7.60 15.67 1.13
CA LYS A 16 8.14 17.04 1.08
C LYS A 16 7.63 17.93 2.22
N GLU A 17 6.38 17.75 2.64
CA GLU A 17 5.81 18.46 3.79
C GLU A 17 6.40 17.95 5.11
N LEU A 18 6.55 16.63 5.26
CA LEU A 18 7.08 15.99 6.47
C LEU A 18 8.58 16.29 6.69
N ASN A 19 9.37 16.39 5.62
CA ASN A 19 10.80 16.71 5.72
C ASN A 19 11.09 18.13 6.23
N LYS A 20 10.07 18.99 6.35
CA LYS A 20 10.19 20.34 6.95
C LYS A 20 9.96 20.33 8.47
N GLU A 21 9.56 19.18 9.02
CA GLU A 21 9.21 19.02 10.42
C GLU A 21 10.12 17.95 11.06
N PRO A 22 10.36 17.98 12.38
CA PRO A 22 11.07 16.90 13.06
C PRO A 22 10.32 15.57 12.91
N ALA A 23 11.08 14.50 12.66
CA ALA A 23 10.53 13.16 12.51
C ALA A 23 9.68 12.79 13.74
N LEU A 24 8.48 12.25 13.49
CA LEU A 24 7.57 11.83 14.56
C LEU A 24 8.05 10.54 15.24
N LYS A 25 8.53 9.59 14.44
CA LYS A 25 8.99 8.27 14.87
C LYS A 25 9.99 7.71 13.85
N PRO A 26 10.80 6.71 14.22
CA PRO A 26 11.50 5.88 13.25
C PRO A 26 10.51 5.19 12.31
N TYR A 27 10.77 5.22 11.00
CA TYR A 27 9.91 4.60 10.00
C TYR A 27 10.39 3.17 9.71
N ILE A 28 9.90 2.19 10.47
CA ILE A 28 10.24 0.77 10.28
C ILE A 28 9.21 0.08 9.38
N ASP A 29 7.92 0.23 9.69
CA ASP A 29 6.87 -0.48 8.96
C ASP A 29 6.45 0.22 7.66
N LEU A 30 6.60 1.53 7.56
CA LEU A 30 6.27 2.28 6.34
C LEU A 30 7.13 1.83 5.13
N PRO A 31 8.48 1.67 5.25
CA PRO A 31 9.29 1.11 4.17
C PRO A 31 8.98 -0.36 3.87
N ARG A 32 8.64 -1.17 4.89
CA ARG A 32 8.23 -2.58 4.69
C ARG A 32 6.96 -2.66 3.87
N MET A 33 5.97 -1.83 4.19
CA MET A 33 4.71 -1.71 3.46
C MET A 33 4.93 -1.26 2.02
N ALA A 34 5.83 -0.28 1.81
CA ALA A 34 6.19 0.20 0.48
C ALA A 34 6.84 -0.91 -0.37
N GLN A 35 7.71 -1.72 0.23
CA GLN A 35 8.34 -2.85 -0.45
C GLN A 35 7.32 -3.94 -0.81
N ALA A 36 6.41 -4.27 0.10
CA ALA A 36 5.34 -5.24 -0.13
C ALA A 36 4.43 -4.80 -1.29
N ALA A 37 3.89 -3.58 -1.23
CA ALA A 37 3.04 -3.04 -2.29
C ALA A 37 3.78 -2.97 -3.65
N SER A 38 5.06 -2.59 -3.65
CA SER A 38 5.87 -2.57 -4.88
C SER A 38 6.08 -3.97 -5.48
N ASN A 39 6.28 -4.97 -4.63
CA ASN A 39 6.41 -6.36 -5.06
C ASN A 39 5.09 -6.88 -5.63
N MET A 40 3.96 -6.60 -4.99
CA MET A 40 2.63 -6.96 -5.49
C MET A 40 2.38 -6.39 -6.88
N VAL A 41 2.69 -5.10 -7.11
CA VAL A 41 2.55 -4.48 -8.44
C VAL A 41 3.39 -5.21 -9.47
N LYS A 42 4.65 -5.51 -9.15
CA LYS A 42 5.56 -6.22 -10.06
C LYS A 42 5.02 -7.61 -10.40
N GLU A 43 4.64 -8.38 -9.39
CA GLU A 43 4.14 -9.75 -9.55
C GLU A 43 2.79 -9.79 -10.27
N ALA A 44 1.89 -8.84 -10.02
CA ALA A 44 0.63 -8.72 -10.74
C ALA A 44 0.85 -8.48 -12.24
N LEU A 45 1.81 -7.61 -12.59
CA LEU A 45 2.18 -7.36 -13.98
C LEU A 45 2.86 -8.57 -14.62
N ASP A 46 3.76 -9.25 -13.90
CA ASP A 46 4.40 -10.48 -14.37
C ASP A 46 3.36 -11.60 -14.62
N ALA A 47 2.39 -11.75 -13.71
CA ALA A 47 1.28 -12.68 -13.85
C ALA A 47 0.42 -12.36 -15.08
N PHE A 48 0.12 -11.08 -15.28
CA PHE A 48 -0.68 -10.62 -16.42
C PHE A 48 0.01 -10.89 -17.76
N VAL A 49 1.30 -10.58 -17.88
CA VAL A 49 2.06 -10.80 -19.12
C VAL A 49 2.20 -12.29 -19.45
N ARG A 50 2.30 -13.15 -18.43
CA ARG A 50 2.53 -14.59 -18.61
C ARG A 50 1.24 -15.42 -18.60
N GLY A 51 0.10 -14.84 -18.23
CA GLY A 51 -1.12 -15.60 -17.97
C GLY A 51 -0.97 -16.58 -16.80
N ASP A 52 -0.21 -16.21 -15.78
CA ASP A 52 0.11 -17.07 -14.62
C ASP A 52 -0.92 -16.86 -13.50
N ASP A 53 -1.92 -17.73 -13.42
CA ASP A 53 -2.98 -17.65 -12.41
C ASP A 53 -2.48 -17.98 -11.01
N ALA A 54 -1.44 -18.80 -10.86
CA ALA A 54 -0.88 -19.15 -9.56
C ALA A 54 -0.17 -17.95 -8.94
N LEU A 55 0.61 -17.21 -9.74
CA LEU A 55 1.22 -15.96 -9.29
C LEU A 55 0.16 -14.91 -8.96
N ALA A 56 -0.92 -14.81 -9.74
CA ALA A 56 -2.02 -13.91 -9.44
C ALA A 56 -2.72 -14.24 -8.11
N ILE A 57 -2.97 -15.52 -7.82
CA ILE A 57 -3.53 -15.95 -6.52
C ILE A 57 -2.60 -15.57 -5.36
N LYS A 58 -1.29 -15.70 -5.54
CA LYS A 58 -0.30 -15.28 -4.55
C LYS A 58 -0.40 -13.78 -4.27
N VAL A 59 -0.49 -12.95 -5.32
CA VAL A 59 -0.62 -11.49 -5.17
C VAL A 59 -1.85 -11.12 -4.34
N CYS A 60 -3.01 -11.75 -4.59
CA CYS A 60 -4.21 -11.53 -3.79
C CYS A 60 -4.00 -11.90 -2.31
N GLY A 61 -3.22 -12.93 -2.01
CA GLY A 61 -2.87 -13.31 -0.64
C GLY A 61 -1.86 -12.38 0.04
N ASP A 62 -0.95 -11.79 -0.73
CA ASP A 62 0.07 -10.86 -0.23
C ASP A 62 -0.55 -9.52 0.25
N ASP A 63 -1.76 -9.19 -0.18
CA ASP A 63 -2.49 -7.98 0.23
C ASP A 63 -2.71 -7.92 1.74
N GLN A 64 -2.93 -9.08 2.39
CA GLN A 64 -3.05 -9.17 3.84
C GLN A 64 -1.82 -8.62 4.57
N VAL A 65 -0.62 -8.77 3.99
CA VAL A 65 0.61 -8.23 4.58
C VAL A 65 0.58 -6.70 4.59
N VAL A 66 0.04 -6.08 3.54
CA VAL A 66 -0.09 -4.63 3.43
C VAL A 66 -1.15 -4.11 4.40
N ASP A 67 -2.28 -4.82 4.52
CA ASP A 67 -3.34 -4.51 5.48
C ASP A 67 -2.85 -4.55 6.93
N ASP A 68 -2.16 -5.61 7.32
CA ASP A 68 -1.61 -5.79 8.67
C ASP A 68 -0.63 -4.67 9.03
N LEU A 69 0.24 -4.31 8.08
CA LEU A 69 1.19 -3.20 8.25
C LEU A 69 0.46 -1.85 8.35
N ASN A 70 -0.56 -1.63 7.53
CA ASN A 70 -1.35 -0.40 7.58
C ASN A 70 -2.07 -0.26 8.93
N GLU A 71 -2.67 -1.33 9.44
CA GLU A 71 -3.34 -1.34 10.74
C GLU A 71 -2.34 -1.08 11.88
N GLN A 72 -1.17 -1.72 11.83
CA GLN A 72 -0.10 -1.48 12.79
C GLN A 72 0.34 -0.01 12.80
N ILE A 73 0.59 0.57 11.63
CA ILE A 73 0.97 1.98 11.48
C ILE A 73 -0.12 2.88 12.08
N GLN A 74 -1.40 2.61 11.80
CA GLN A 74 -2.51 3.39 12.34
C GLN A 74 -2.56 3.36 13.87
N ARG A 75 -2.44 2.17 14.48
CA ARG A 75 -2.42 2.02 15.95
C ARG A 75 -1.28 2.81 16.59
N GLU A 76 -0.09 2.75 16.00
CA GLU A 76 1.06 3.51 16.48
C GLU A 76 0.82 5.02 16.37
N LEU A 77 0.30 5.49 15.24
CA LEU A 77 0.01 6.91 15.03
C LEU A 77 -1.04 7.43 16.01
N LEU A 78 -2.10 6.66 16.29
CA LEU A 78 -3.09 7.02 17.32
C LEU A 78 -2.45 7.18 18.69
N THR A 79 -1.50 6.32 19.06
CA THR A 79 -0.78 6.42 20.33
C THR A 79 -0.01 7.75 20.44
N PHE A 80 0.66 8.19 19.37
CA PHE A 80 1.32 9.50 19.34
C PHE A 80 0.31 10.65 19.47
N MET A 81 -0.80 10.58 18.74
CA MET A 81 -1.83 11.64 18.78
C MET A 81 -2.47 11.78 20.17
N MET A 82 -2.72 10.67 20.86
CA MET A 82 -3.27 10.68 22.22
C MET A 82 -2.26 11.16 23.27
N GLY A 83 -0.97 10.86 23.08
CA GLY A 83 0.09 11.27 24.00
C GLY A 83 0.47 12.75 23.88
N ASP A 84 0.43 13.32 22.68
CA ASP A 84 0.72 14.73 22.44
C ASP A 84 -0.09 15.27 21.22
N PRO A 85 -1.06 16.17 21.43
CA PRO A 85 -1.84 16.78 20.35
C PRO A 85 -1.00 17.52 19.30
N SER A 86 0.22 17.97 19.62
CA SER A 86 1.13 18.61 18.65
C SER A 86 1.59 17.65 17.54
N THR A 87 1.42 16.35 17.74
CA THR A 87 1.79 15.31 16.78
C THR A 87 0.72 15.06 15.72
N ILE A 88 -0.53 15.49 15.94
CA ILE A 88 -1.69 15.17 15.11
C ILE A 88 -1.45 15.48 13.64
N THR A 89 -0.95 16.67 13.31
CA THR A 89 -0.70 17.06 11.91
C THR A 89 0.32 16.17 11.22
N ARG A 90 1.42 15.81 11.91
CA ARG A 90 2.45 14.89 11.39
C ARG A 90 1.91 13.49 11.22
N ALA A 91 1.17 13.01 12.21
CA ALA A 91 0.59 11.68 12.20
C ALA A 91 -0.45 11.52 11.08
N ILE A 92 -1.29 12.53 10.82
CA ILE A 92 -2.23 12.52 9.68
C ILE A 92 -1.49 12.47 8.34
N LYS A 93 -0.39 13.21 8.17
CA LYS A 93 0.43 13.16 6.94
C LYS A 93 1.04 11.77 6.73
N ILE A 94 1.54 11.12 7.78
CA ILE A 94 2.08 9.75 7.71
C ILE A 94 0.98 8.75 7.39
N ASN A 95 -0.19 8.86 8.03
CA ASN A 95 -1.36 8.03 7.75
C ASN A 95 -1.80 8.16 6.28
N HIS A 96 -1.72 9.36 5.70
CA HIS A 96 -1.99 9.57 4.29
C HIS A 96 -1.01 8.81 3.38
N VAL A 97 0.28 8.78 3.73
CA VAL A 97 1.28 7.98 3.00
C VAL A 97 0.96 6.49 3.10
N SER A 98 0.64 5.99 4.29
CA SER A 98 0.22 4.60 4.53
C SER A 98 -0.98 4.23 3.64
N LYS A 99 -2.01 5.08 3.60
CA LYS A 99 -3.18 4.87 2.75
C LYS A 99 -2.92 4.97 1.25
N CYS A 100 -1.94 5.75 0.81
CA CYS A 100 -1.53 5.70 -0.58
C CYS A 100 -0.85 4.38 -0.94
N LEU A 101 -0.09 3.77 -0.02
CA LEU A 101 0.54 2.47 -0.24
C LEU A 101 -0.48 1.33 -0.29
N GLU A 102 -1.49 1.35 0.59
CA GLU A 102 -2.58 0.36 0.57
C GLU A 102 -3.35 0.43 -0.76
N ARG A 103 -3.74 1.62 -1.22
CA ARG A 103 -4.36 1.76 -2.56
C ARG A 103 -3.49 1.25 -3.71
N ILE A 104 -2.17 1.32 -3.60
CA ILE A 104 -1.27 0.76 -4.61
C ILE A 104 -1.35 -0.77 -4.58
N ALA A 105 -1.40 -1.38 -3.38
CA ALA A 105 -1.60 -2.81 -3.20
C ALA A 105 -2.97 -3.26 -3.72
N ASP A 106 -4.06 -2.55 -3.36
CA ASP A 106 -5.41 -2.81 -3.90
C ASP A 106 -5.41 -2.81 -5.43
N HIS A 107 -4.72 -1.85 -6.06
CA HIS A 107 -4.61 -1.81 -7.52
C HIS A 107 -3.83 -3.00 -8.08
N ALA A 108 -2.84 -3.53 -7.36
CA ALA A 108 -2.14 -4.75 -7.76
C ALA A 108 -3.06 -5.98 -7.64
N THR A 109 -3.83 -6.08 -6.56
CA THR A 109 -4.84 -7.13 -6.34
C THR A 109 -5.87 -7.13 -7.46
N ASN A 110 -6.41 -5.97 -7.82
CA ASN A 110 -7.34 -5.82 -8.96
C ASN A 110 -6.75 -6.34 -10.28
N VAL A 111 -5.45 -6.08 -10.52
CA VAL A 111 -4.77 -6.60 -11.72
C VAL A 111 -4.67 -8.13 -11.65
N ALA A 112 -4.28 -8.68 -10.51
CA ALA A 112 -4.19 -10.11 -10.32
C ALA A 112 -5.55 -10.82 -10.51
N GLU A 113 -6.63 -10.29 -9.94
CA GLU A 113 -7.99 -10.82 -10.12
C GLU A 113 -8.39 -10.88 -11.60
N MET A 114 -8.04 -9.85 -12.39
CA MET A 114 -8.26 -9.87 -13.85
C MET A 114 -7.49 -11.00 -14.54
N VAL A 115 -6.26 -11.30 -14.12
CA VAL A 115 -5.48 -12.43 -14.67
C VAL A 115 -6.20 -13.74 -14.40
N ILE A 116 -6.64 -13.96 -13.17
CA ILE A 116 -7.31 -15.22 -12.82
C ILE A 116 -8.64 -15.35 -13.59
N PHE A 117 -9.38 -14.25 -13.76
CA PHE A 117 -10.57 -14.22 -14.61
C PHE A 117 -10.25 -14.57 -16.07
N MET A 118 -9.21 -13.98 -16.65
CA MET A 118 -8.78 -14.22 -18.03
C MET A 118 -8.36 -15.68 -18.26
N VAL A 119 -7.66 -16.30 -17.31
CA VAL A 119 -7.15 -17.68 -17.44
C VAL A 119 -8.23 -18.71 -17.15
N LYS A 120 -9.05 -18.52 -16.11
CA LYS A 120 -10.03 -19.53 -15.64
C LYS A 120 -11.43 -19.35 -16.19
N GLY A 121 -11.76 -18.19 -16.78
CA GLY A 121 -13.11 -17.86 -17.23
C GLY A 121 -14.17 -17.83 -16.12
N LYS A 122 -13.73 -17.74 -14.86
CA LYS A 122 -14.60 -17.65 -13.67
C LYS A 122 -14.41 -16.29 -13.02
N ASP A 123 -15.53 -15.59 -12.77
CA ASP A 123 -15.55 -14.37 -11.95
C ASP A 123 -15.30 -14.74 -10.49
N ILE A 124 -14.35 -14.05 -9.89
CA ILE A 124 -13.86 -14.27 -8.52
C ILE A 124 -13.96 -13.00 -7.69
N ARG A 125 -14.46 -11.90 -8.29
CA ARG A 125 -14.70 -10.64 -7.60
C ARG A 125 -15.84 -10.85 -6.60
N HIS A 126 -15.59 -10.53 -5.34
CA HIS A 126 -16.58 -10.51 -4.25
C HIS A 126 -16.66 -9.14 -3.62
#